data_AF-A0A1D2YS73-F1
#
_entry.id   AF-A0A1D2YS73-F1
#
_cell.length_a   1.000
_cell.length_b   1.000
_cell.length_c   1.000
_cell.angle_alpha   90.00
_cell.angle_beta   90.00
_cell.angle_gamma   90.00
#
_symmetry.space_group_name_H-M   'P 1'
#
loop_
_entity.id
_entity.type
_entity.pdbx_description
1 polymer ?
#
loop_
_entity_poly.entity_id
_entity_poly.type
_entity_poly.pdbx_seq_one_letter_code
_entity_poly.pdbx_strand_id
1 'polypeptide(L)' 'MLISTDRNPEYSLYYLGAIILDILYKYKCIEIDLLFKSMNEKITKKLPIDYLYYSLDWLFLLDLIKLNGDKIELCLLKD' A
#
# COMPACT_ATOMS: atom_id res chain seq x y z
N MET A 1 11.55 -9.16 -6.30
CA MET A 1 11.92 -8.82 -7.68
C MET A 1 10.87 -7.84 -8.21
N LEU A 2 11.26 -6.70 -8.79
CA LEU A 2 10.32 -5.73 -9.39
C LEU A 2 9.55 -6.32 -10.58
N ILE A 3 9.87 -7.50 -11.10
CA ILE A 3 8.95 -8.27 -11.93
C ILE A 3 9.01 -9.68 -11.36
N SER A 4 8.06 -10.06 -10.51
CA SER A 4 8.00 -11.43 -10.03
C SER A 4 7.48 -12.31 -11.16
N THR A 5 8.25 -13.34 -11.53
CA THR A 5 7.73 -14.48 -12.30
C THR A 5 6.81 -15.37 -11.46
N ASP A 6 6.58 -15.00 -10.20
CA ASP A 6 5.69 -15.69 -9.28
C ASP A 6 4.25 -15.58 -9.76
N ARG A 7 3.53 -16.71 -9.72
CA ARG A 7 2.18 -16.86 -10.26
C ARG A 7 1.09 -16.46 -9.26
N ASN A 8 1.46 -16.00 -8.08
CA ASN A 8 0.55 -15.56 -7.03
C ASN A 8 0.56 -14.02 -6.95
N PRO A 9 -0.22 -13.33 -7.81
CA PRO A 9 -0.21 -11.87 -7.90
C PRO A 9 -0.63 -11.21 -6.57
N GLU A 10 -1.32 -11.92 -5.69
CA GLU A 10 -1.75 -11.39 -4.39
C GLU A 10 -0.60 -11.00 -3.45
N TYR A 11 0.63 -11.46 -3.70
CA TYR A 11 1.84 -11.09 -2.95
C TYR A 11 2.74 -10.11 -3.70
N SER A 12 2.36 -9.75 -4.93
CA SER A 12 3.11 -8.82 -5.76
C SER A 12 3.04 -7.42 -5.16
N LEU A 13 4.20 -6.75 -5.09
CA LEU A 13 4.32 -5.37 -4.65
C LEU A 13 3.36 -4.42 -5.40
N TYR A 14 3.14 -4.68 -6.70
CA TYR A 14 2.23 -3.89 -7.53
C TYR A 14 0.77 -4.07 -7.13
N TYR A 15 0.37 -5.31 -6.86
CA TYR A 15 -1.00 -5.63 -6.47
C TYR A 15 -1.30 -5.05 -5.08
N LEU A 16 -0.38 -5.23 -4.14
CA LEU A 16 -0.49 -4.67 -2.79
C LEU A 16 -0.47 -3.14 -2.81
N GLY A 17 0.42 -2.54 -3.61
CA GLY A 17 0.45 -1.09 -3.83
C GLY A 17 -0.87 -0.57 -4.40
N ALA A 18 -1.47 -1.26 -5.38
CA ALA A 18 -2.78 -0.89 -5.92
C ALA A 18 -3.90 -0.95 -4.87
N ILE A 19 -3.90 -1.96 -4.00
CA ILE A 19 -4.85 -2.06 -2.89
C ILE A 19 -4.69 -0.87 -1.93
N ILE A 20 -3.44 -0.54 -1.57
CA ILE A 20 -3.13 0.59 -0.69
C ILE A 20 -3.61 1.90 -1.32
N LEU A 21 -3.31 2.12 -2.60
CA LEU A 21 -3.77 3.31 -3.33
C LEU A 21 -5.28 3.40 -3.38
N ASP A 22 -6.01 2.31 -3.65
CA ASP A 22 -7.48 2.30 -3.65
C ASP A 22 -8.08 2.70 -2.28
N ILE A 23 -7.48 2.21 -1.18
CA ILE A 23 -7.85 2.62 0.18
C ILE A 23 -7.57 4.12 0.35
N LEU A 24 -6.38 4.58 -0.01
CA LEU A 24 -5.98 5.99 0.12
C LEU A 24 -6.80 6.93 -0.77
N TYR A 25 -7.27 6.50 -1.95
CA TYR A 25 -8.16 7.29 -2.79
C TYR A 25 -9.49 7.59 -2.11
N LYS A 26 -9.99 6.65 -1.29
CA LYS A 26 -11.22 6.79 -0.52
C LYS A 26 -11.05 7.66 0.74
N TYR A 27 -9.97 7.45 1.50
CA TYR A 27 -9.79 8.10 2.81
C TYR A 27 -8.90 9.36 2.78
N LYS A 28 -8.07 9.53 1.73
CA LYS A 28 -7.03 10.56 1.54
C LYS A 28 -5.87 10.54 2.54
N CYS A 29 -6.16 10.27 3.81
CA CYS A 29 -5.22 10.15 4.92
C CYS A 29 -5.70 9.03 5.84
N ILE A 30 -4.80 8.15 6.28
CA ILE A 30 -5.15 7.01 7.15
C ILE A 30 -3.96 6.61 8.04
N GLU A 31 -4.23 6.21 9.28
CA GLU A 31 -3.23 5.66 10.19
C GLU A 31 -2.72 4.30 9.71
N ILE A 32 -1.43 4.01 9.91
CA ILE A 32 -0.78 2.78 9.44
C ILE A 32 -1.49 1.52 9.94
N ASP A 33 -1.92 1.49 11.20
CA ASP A 33 -2.63 0.34 11.78
C ASP A 33 -4.00 0.09 11.11
N LEU A 34 -4.73 1.17 10.84
CA LEU A 34 -6.02 1.09 10.14
C LEU A 34 -5.82 0.71 8.67
N LEU A 35 -4.79 1.23 8.02
CA LEU A 35 -4.41 0.85 6.66
C LEU A 35 -4.08 -0.64 6.57
N PHE A 36 -3.28 -1.15 7.51
CA PHE A 36 -2.93 -2.58 7.57
C PHE A 36 -4.16 -3.45 7.76
N LYS A 37 -5.09 -3.03 8.63
CA LYS A 37 -6.36 -3.72 8.84
C LYS A 37 -7.20 -3.74 7.56
N SER A 38 -7.42 -2.58 6.93
CA SER A 38 -8.21 -2.46 5.69
C SER A 38 -7.59 -3.23 4.52
N MET A 39 -6.26 -3.28 4.44
CA MET A 39 -5.54 -4.08 3.46
C MET A 39 -5.78 -5.59 3.67
N ASN A 40 -5.67 -6.08 4.92
CA ASN A 40 -5.93 -7.48 5.25
C ASN A 40 -7.40 -7.88 5.06
N GLU A 41 -8.36 -6.97 5.23
CA GLU A 41 -9.78 -7.23 4.95
C GLU A 41 -10.04 -7.47 3.45
N LYS A 42 -9.21 -6.91 2.57
CA LYS A 42 -9.32 -7.06 1.11
C LYS A 42 -8.60 -8.30 0.56
N ILE A 43 -7.83 -9.00 1.39
CA ILE A 43 -6.96 -10.10 0.96
C ILE A 43 -7.37 -11.37 1.70
N THR A 44 -7.54 -12.47 0.98
CA THR A 44 -8.06 -13.73 1.56
C THR A 44 -7.09 -14.37 2.56
N LYS A 45 -5.79 -14.02 2.50
CA LYS A 45 -4.76 -14.53 3.39
C LYS A 45 -4.18 -13.40 4.22
N LYS A 46 -3.94 -13.68 5.50
CA LYS A 46 -3.29 -12.74 6.43
C LYS A 46 -1.86 -12.47 5.97
N LEU A 47 -1.57 -11.24 5.61
CA LEU A 47 -0.22 -10.84 5.19
C LEU A 47 0.63 -10.46 6.41
N PRO A 48 1.92 -10.80 6.43
CA PRO A 48 2.87 -10.22 7.36
C PRO A 48 2.95 -8.70 7.17
N ILE A 49 3.18 -7.96 8.25
CA ILE A 49 3.23 -6.48 8.21
C ILE A 49 4.38 -5.95 7.33
N ASP A 50 5.45 -6.73 7.15
CA ASP A 50 6.56 -6.39 6.27
C ASP A 50 6.11 -6.09 4.84
N TYR A 51 5.07 -6.79 4.34
CA TYR A 51 4.53 -6.54 3.00
C TYR A 51 3.87 -5.16 2.87
N LEU A 52 3.26 -4.66 3.95
CA LEU A 52 2.76 -3.29 3.98
C LEU A 52 3.93 -2.32 3.88
N TYR A 53 4.95 -2.48 4.72
CA TYR A 53 6.10 -1.57 4.73
C TYR A 53 6.84 -1.56 3.39
N TYR A 54 7.11 -2.72 2.78
CA TYR A 54 7.72 -2.77 1.46
C TYR A 54 6.87 -2.06 0.40
N SER A 55 5.55 -2.18 0.46
CA SER A 55 4.65 -1.51 -0.47
C SER A 55 4.62 0.00 -0.23
N LEU A 56 4.63 0.45 1.04
CA LEU A 56 4.71 1.87 1.39
C LEU A 56 6.03 2.48 0.95
N ASP A 57 7.16 1.82 1.20
CA ASP A 57 8.49 2.27 0.75
C ASP A 57 8.49 2.47 -0.76
N TRP A 58 7.93 1.51 -1.51
CA TRP A 58 7.85 1.60 -2.95
C TRP A 58 6.96 2.75 -3.43
N LEU A 59 5.78 2.93 -2.85
CA LEU A 59 4.88 4.04 -3.20
C LEU A 59 5.47 5.40 -2.82
N PHE A 60 6.21 5.49 -1.71
CA PHE A 60 6.90 6.69 -1.27
C PHE A 60 8.03 7.08 -2.24
N LEU A 61 8.83 6.10 -2.68
CA LEU A 61 9.86 6.32 -3.69
C LEU A 61 9.31 6.81 -5.04
N LEU A 62 8.03 6.51 -5.33
CA LEU A 62 7.31 6.99 -6.51
C LEU A 62 6.60 8.33 -6.30
N ASP A 63 6.75 8.96 -5.13
CA ASP A 63 6.06 10.20 -4.75
C ASP A 63 4.51 10.11 -4.79
N LEU A 64 3.97 8.89 -4.65
CA LEU A 64 2.52 8.66 -4.66
C LEU A 64 1.89 8.81 -3.28
N ILE A 65 2.70 8.71 -2.23
CA ILE A 65 2.27 8.88 -0.84
C ILE A 65 3.30 9.68 -0.06
N LYS A 66 2.88 10.25 1.06
CA LYS A 66 3.74 10.88 2.05
C LYS A 66 3.42 10.38 3.45
N LEU A 67 4.44 10.34 4.30
CA LEU A 67 4.31 10.02 5.72
C LEU A 67 4.13 11.30 6.53
N ASN A 68 3.14 11.30 7.42
CA ASN A 68 2.89 12.38 8.36
C ASN A 68 2.74 11.78 9.77
N GLY A 69 3.87 11.51 10.42
CA GLY A 69 3.90 10.74 11.65
C GLY A 69 3.48 9.29 11.42
N ASP A 70 2.40 8.87 12.08
CA ASP A 70 1.79 7.54 11.98
C ASP A 70 0.75 7.43 10.86
N LYS A 71 0.59 8.47 10.04
CA LYS A 71 -0.40 8.55 8.96
C LYS A 71 0.26 8.52 7.59
N ILE A 72 -0.44 7.85 6.67
CA ILE A 72 -0.14 7.81 5.24
C ILE A 72 -1.14 8.69 4.52
N GLU A 73 -0.63 9.63 3.73
CA GLU A 73 -1.43 10.55 2.92
C GLU A 73 -1.16 10.30 1.44
N LEU A 74 -2.23 10.30 0.63
CA LEU A 74 -2.12 10.24 -0.82
C LEU A 74 -1.55 11.56 -1.37
N CYS A 75 -0.51 11.47 -2.19
CA CYS A 75 -0.08 12.58 -3.02
C CYS A 75 -0.98 12.58 -4.27
N LEU A 76 -1.81 13.61 -4.45
CA LEU A 76 -2.45 13.83 -5.73
C LEU A 76 -1.39 14.41 -6.66
N LEU A 77 -1.14 13.74 -7.79
CA LEU A 77 -0.35 14.30 -8.88
C LEU A 77 -0.95 15.69 -9.19
N LYS A 78 -0.15 16.74 -8.97
CA LYS A 78 -0.50 18.07 -9.46
C LYS A 78 -0.37 18.01 -10.98
N ASP A 79 -1.45 18.32 -11.67
CA ASP A 79 -1.48 18.53 -13.13
C ASP A 79 -0.42 19.55 -13.57
#